data_AF-A0A2A2HF40-F1
#
_entry.id   AF-A0A2A2HF40-F1
#
_cell.length_a   1.000
_cell.length_b   1.000
_cell.length_c   1.000
_cell.angle_alpha   90.00
_cell.angle_beta   90.00
_cell.angle_gamma   90.00
#
_symmetry.space_group_name_H-M   'P 1'
#
loop_
_entity.id
_entity.type
_entity.pdbx_description
1 polymer ?
#
loop_
_entity_poly.entity_id
_entity_poly.type
_entity_poly.pdbx_seq_one_letter_code
_entity_poly.pdbx_strand_id
1 'polypeptide(L)'
;MSTYKDLQILSNAAFYDKCNTRNYNRDNILRKNTDDCIYNAKMGNREIPLFKILLTNKCKNDCAYCINCSKHKNQKVELTPEELAHCYMKYYEDNTAEGLFLSSGIKKDADQTMHELIETAHILRNKYSYQGYIHLKVIPGATRDDIKHAMQLADRVSINIESATSEGLSDLATTKDYNKDIIKRISWISRLSNRHHELAPSGFTTQLIVGANDETDKQIIDQTHHLRKKYKITNNYFSSFIPVKDTPLENKKISDPMRTNRLYQIEYLFSQYHIKKDELIFNDDGFLNLKEDPKYNIAVNNMDKYPIDVNTASYNELIHIPGIGIKTARRIKALKRKNKKITSLKQLKDMGANINRCKTFVKIKGQYQSTLF
;
A
#
# COMPACT_ATOMS: atom_id res chain seq x y z
N MET A 1 2.57 4.22 33.62
CA MET A 1 1.22 4.42 33.03
C MET A 1 1.33 5.56 32.05
N SER A 2 1.27 5.24 30.76
CA SER A 2 1.25 6.22 29.68
C SER A 2 0.05 7.15 29.79
N THR A 3 0.26 8.43 29.54
CA THR A 3 -0.84 9.39 29.48
C THR A 3 -1.57 9.28 28.14
N TYR A 4 -2.84 9.68 28.07
CA TYR A 4 -3.56 9.82 26.79
C TYR A 4 -2.77 10.71 25.79
N LYS A 5 -2.08 11.73 26.30
CA LYS A 5 -1.20 12.60 25.53
C LYS A 5 -0.03 11.84 24.88
N ASP A 6 0.55 10.86 25.58
CA ASP A 6 1.62 10.02 25.03
C ASP A 6 1.13 9.18 23.85
N LEU A 7 -0.09 8.61 23.97
CA LEU A 7 -0.72 7.84 22.90
C LEU A 7 -1.00 8.71 21.67
N GLN A 8 -1.51 9.93 21.85
CA GLN A 8 -1.72 10.87 20.75
C GLN A 8 -0.41 11.23 20.03
N ILE A 9 0.66 11.52 20.78
CA ILE A 9 1.97 11.84 20.19
C ILE A 9 2.48 10.66 19.35
N LEU A 10 2.39 9.44 19.88
CA LEU A 10 2.88 8.24 19.21
C LEU A 10 2.04 7.85 18.00
N SER A 11 0.72 8.03 18.05
CA SER A 11 -0.14 7.75 16.89
C SER A 11 0.03 8.79 15.78
N ASN A 12 0.11 10.09 16.14
CA ASN A 12 0.42 11.15 15.18
C ASN A 12 1.78 10.92 14.50
N ALA A 13 2.77 10.45 15.26
CA ALA A 13 4.08 10.08 14.72
C ALA A 13 4.03 8.88 13.75
N ALA A 14 3.01 8.01 13.84
CA ALA A 14 2.78 6.91 12.91
C ALA A 14 1.97 7.32 11.66
N PHE A 15 1.41 8.54 11.60
CA PHE A 15 0.40 8.96 10.63
C PHE A 15 0.71 8.57 9.17
N TYR A 16 1.96 8.71 8.74
CA TYR A 16 2.39 8.47 7.35
C TYR A 16 2.55 6.98 6.96
N ASP A 17 2.60 6.05 7.92
CA ASP A 17 2.67 4.61 7.60
C ASP A 17 1.32 4.11 7.05
N LYS A 18 1.30 3.53 5.85
CA LYS A 18 0.09 2.95 5.27
C LYS A 18 -0.01 1.48 5.65
N CYS A 19 -1.23 1.05 5.96
CA CYS A 19 -1.53 -0.35 6.21
C CYS A 19 -2.90 -0.73 5.66
N ASN A 20 -3.08 -2.01 5.40
CA ASN A 20 -4.38 -2.62 5.17
C ASN A 20 -4.51 -3.89 6.00
N THR A 21 -5.66 -4.53 5.90
CA THR A 21 -5.92 -5.82 6.52
C THR A 21 -6.49 -6.80 5.50
N ARG A 22 -6.33 -8.10 5.79
CA ARG A 22 -6.89 -9.23 5.02
C ARG A 22 -7.89 -10.07 5.82
N ASN A 23 -7.89 -9.93 7.15
CA ASN A 23 -8.73 -10.69 8.07
C ASN A 23 -9.56 -9.71 8.91
N TYR A 24 -10.71 -10.16 9.41
CA TYR A 24 -11.55 -9.38 10.31
C TYR A 24 -12.00 -10.26 11.46
N ASN A 25 -12.21 -9.65 12.63
CA ASN A 25 -12.85 -10.35 13.72
C ASN A 25 -14.37 -10.36 13.46
N ARG A 26 -14.98 -11.56 13.45
CA ARG A 26 -16.42 -11.71 13.25
C ARG A 26 -17.23 -11.34 14.49
N ASP A 27 -16.59 -11.37 15.66
CA ASP A 27 -17.29 -11.33 16.94
C ASP A 27 -17.31 -9.93 17.58
N ASN A 28 -16.58 -8.95 17.02
CA ASN A 28 -16.60 -7.57 17.50
C ASN A 28 -17.64 -6.71 16.77
N ILE A 29 -18.60 -6.17 17.53
CA ILE A 29 -19.50 -5.11 17.08
C ILE A 29 -18.87 -3.76 17.48
N LEU A 30 -18.39 -3.02 16.49
CA LEU A 30 -17.61 -1.81 16.73
C LEU A 30 -18.46 -0.63 17.19
N ARG A 31 -17.93 0.12 18.17
CA ARG A 31 -18.43 1.45 18.50
C ARG A 31 -17.87 2.46 17.48
N LYS A 32 -18.74 3.34 16.97
CA LYS A 32 -18.32 4.44 16.09
C LYS A 32 -17.41 5.38 16.90
N ASN A 33 -16.11 5.40 16.61
CA ASN A 33 -15.16 6.20 17.37
C ASN A 33 -14.24 7.03 16.46
N THR A 34 -13.89 8.23 16.92
CA THR A 34 -13.08 9.25 16.22
C THR A 34 -11.75 9.52 16.93
N ASP A 35 -11.33 8.64 17.83
CA ASP A 35 -10.06 8.76 18.54
C ASP A 35 -8.86 8.78 17.58
N ASP A 36 -7.91 9.69 17.83
CA ASP A 36 -6.72 9.94 16.99
C ASP A 36 -5.85 8.69 16.74
N CYS A 37 -5.97 7.68 17.60
CA CYS A 37 -5.19 6.44 17.55
C CYS A 37 -5.76 5.37 16.61
N ILE A 38 -6.96 5.57 16.07
CA ILE A 38 -7.67 4.59 15.25
C ILE A 38 -7.53 4.92 13.76
N TYR A 39 -6.92 4.00 13.02
CA TYR A 39 -6.85 4.04 11.57
C TYR A 39 -7.84 3.06 10.95
N ASN A 40 -8.84 3.58 10.23
CA ASN A 40 -9.84 2.77 9.54
C ASN A 40 -9.29 2.22 8.22
N ALA A 41 -8.73 1.01 8.27
CA ALA A 41 -8.20 0.31 7.10
C ALA A 41 -9.34 -0.23 6.24
N LYS A 42 -9.27 0.00 4.92
CA LYS A 42 -10.29 -0.51 3.98
C LYS A 42 -10.01 -1.95 3.55
N MET A 43 -11.02 -2.80 3.61
CA MET A 43 -11.04 -4.14 3.04
C MET A 43 -12.36 -4.38 2.29
N GLY A 44 -12.32 -4.24 0.97
CA GLY A 44 -13.53 -4.29 0.15
C GLY A 44 -14.49 -3.16 0.51
N ASN A 45 -15.69 -3.52 0.98
CA ASN A 45 -16.71 -2.57 1.44
C ASN A 45 -16.73 -2.36 2.96
N ARG A 46 -15.83 -3.01 3.71
CA ARG A 46 -15.72 -2.87 5.18
C ARG A 46 -14.53 -1.99 5.54
N GLU A 47 -14.69 -1.25 6.63
CA GLU A 47 -13.60 -0.56 7.32
C GLU A 47 -13.28 -1.32 8.61
N ILE A 48 -12.00 -1.49 8.89
CA ILE A 48 -11.50 -2.21 10.06
C ILE A 48 -10.62 -1.24 10.85
N PRO A 49 -11.03 -0.88 12.08
CA PRO A 49 -10.28 0.04 12.92
C PRO A 49 -9.05 -0.65 13.46
N LEU A 50 -7.89 -0.17 13.03
CA LEU A 50 -6.60 -0.58 13.54
C LEU A 50 -6.12 0.45 14.56
N PHE A 51 -5.77 -0.01 15.76
CA PHE A 51 -5.00 0.80 16.67
C PHE A 51 -3.60 0.98 16.07
N LYS A 52 -3.28 2.18 15.64
CA LYS A 52 -2.05 2.46 14.88
C LYS A 52 -1.12 3.31 15.72
N ILE A 53 -0.02 2.71 16.17
CA ILE A 53 0.84 3.34 17.17
C ILE A 53 2.32 3.01 16.96
N LEU A 54 3.19 3.93 17.40
CA LEU A 54 4.60 3.66 17.60
C LEU A 54 4.88 3.23 19.04
N LEU A 55 5.76 2.25 19.25
CA LEU A 55 6.33 1.97 20.58
C LEU A 55 7.12 3.18 21.10
N THR A 56 7.90 3.82 20.24
CA THR A 56 8.53 5.11 20.53
C THR A 56 8.67 5.96 19.26
N ASN A 57 8.69 7.29 19.42
CA ASN A 57 9.09 8.22 18.35
C ASN A 57 10.57 8.66 18.46
N LYS A 58 11.33 8.07 19.39
CA LYS A 58 12.79 8.20 19.45
C LYS A 58 13.40 7.45 18.27
N CYS A 59 14.21 8.14 17.46
CA CYS A 59 14.88 7.54 16.32
C CYS A 59 16.29 8.10 16.17
N LYS A 60 17.27 7.23 15.94
CA LYS A 60 18.65 7.61 15.65
C LYS A 60 18.88 8.04 14.21
N ASN A 61 17.96 7.67 13.32
CA ASN A 61 18.11 7.94 11.89
C ASN A 61 17.82 9.39 11.54
N ASP A 62 18.48 9.88 10.51
CA ASP A 62 18.46 11.27 10.08
C ASP A 62 17.56 11.52 8.87
N CYS A 63 16.53 10.68 8.66
CA CYS A 63 15.62 10.78 7.53
C CYS A 63 15.13 12.23 7.31
N ALA A 64 15.48 12.81 6.17
CA ALA A 64 15.30 14.21 5.81
C ALA A 64 13.83 14.65 5.69
N TYR A 65 12.90 13.68 5.60
CA TYR A 65 11.46 13.88 5.48
C TYR A 65 10.70 13.63 6.79
N CYS A 66 11.34 13.10 7.84
CA CYS A 66 10.63 12.46 8.95
C CYS A 66 10.63 13.32 10.21
N ILE A 67 9.45 13.57 10.78
CA ILE A 67 9.27 14.24 12.08
C ILE A 67 9.98 13.51 13.24
N ASN A 68 10.21 12.20 13.10
CA ASN A 68 10.84 11.39 14.14
C ASN A 68 12.37 11.39 14.04
N CYS A 69 12.97 12.04 13.03
CA CYS A 69 14.41 11.97 12.81
C CYS A 69 15.20 12.48 14.03
N SER A 70 16.46 12.05 14.12
CA SER A 70 17.33 12.32 15.27
C SER A 70 17.61 13.81 15.48
N LYS A 71 17.56 14.60 14.40
CA LYS A 71 17.80 16.05 14.42
C LYS A 71 16.55 16.88 14.73
N HIS A 72 15.35 16.29 14.64
CA HIS A 72 14.10 17.01 14.86
C HIS A 72 13.81 17.19 16.36
N LYS A 73 13.45 18.42 16.76
CA LYS A 73 13.22 18.81 18.17
C LYS A 73 11.78 18.59 18.64
N ASN A 74 11.16 17.47 18.29
CA ASN A 74 9.82 17.13 18.80
C ASN A 74 9.90 16.48 20.19
N GLN A 75 8.78 16.53 20.92
CA GLN A 75 8.65 15.81 22.19
C GLN A 75 8.83 14.30 21.94
N LYS A 76 9.81 13.70 22.63
CA LYS A 76 10.11 12.27 22.51
C LYS A 76 9.38 11.48 23.59
N VAL A 77 8.65 10.45 23.17
CA VAL A 77 7.79 9.59 23.99
C VAL A 77 8.12 8.13 23.70
N GLU A 78 7.99 7.27 24.70
CA GLU A 78 8.29 5.84 24.63
C GLU A 78 7.35 5.09 25.58
N LEU A 79 6.86 3.94 25.13
CA LEU A 79 6.12 2.97 25.92
C LEU A 79 6.98 1.72 26.10
N THR A 80 6.83 1.06 27.24
CA THR A 80 7.29 -0.33 27.38
C THR A 80 6.39 -1.28 26.57
N PRO A 81 6.89 -2.48 26.17
CA PRO A 81 6.06 -3.50 25.55
C PRO A 81 4.79 -3.84 26.34
N GLU A 82 4.90 -3.95 27.67
CA GLU A 82 3.79 -4.20 28.58
C GLU A 82 2.77 -3.06 28.57
N GLU A 83 3.22 -1.81 28.61
CA GLU A 83 2.32 -0.64 28.56
C GLU A 83 1.58 -0.57 27.24
N LEU A 84 2.25 -0.77 26.11
CA LEU A 84 1.59 -0.74 24.79
C LEU A 84 0.58 -1.87 24.66
N ALA A 85 0.98 -3.11 25.01
CA ALA A 85 0.09 -4.26 24.96
C ALA A 85 -1.15 -4.04 25.85
N HIS A 86 -0.97 -3.56 27.09
CA HIS A 86 -2.07 -3.25 27.99
C HIS A 86 -2.98 -2.13 27.46
N CYS A 87 -2.40 -1.06 26.91
CA CYS A 87 -3.17 0.02 26.28
C CYS A 87 -3.99 -0.50 25.10
N TYR A 88 -3.39 -1.27 24.20
CA TYR A 88 -4.10 -1.85 23.07
C TYR A 88 -5.28 -2.72 23.51
N MET A 89 -5.07 -3.57 24.53
CA MET A 89 -6.14 -4.46 25.03
C MET A 89 -7.35 -3.69 25.55
N LYS A 90 -7.17 -2.51 26.16
CA LYS A 90 -8.30 -1.64 26.54
C LYS A 90 -9.12 -1.22 25.32
N TYR A 91 -8.48 -0.74 24.25
CA TYR A 91 -9.17 -0.37 23.02
C TYR A 91 -9.88 -1.57 22.35
N TYR A 92 -9.28 -2.75 22.43
CA TYR A 92 -9.87 -3.98 21.92
C TYR A 92 -11.10 -4.41 22.73
N GLU A 93 -11.00 -4.46 24.06
CA GLU A 93 -12.08 -4.83 24.99
C GLU A 93 -13.25 -3.83 24.94
N ASP A 94 -12.96 -2.55 24.73
CA ASP A 94 -13.97 -1.50 24.55
C ASP A 94 -14.62 -1.49 23.16
N ASN A 95 -14.27 -2.43 22.27
CA ASN A 95 -14.76 -2.54 20.90
C ASN A 95 -14.49 -1.28 20.04
N THR A 96 -13.32 -0.66 20.23
CA THR A 96 -12.88 0.54 19.47
C THR A 96 -11.81 0.20 18.44
N ALA A 97 -11.07 -0.89 18.62
CA ALA A 97 -10.11 -1.42 17.67
C ALA A 97 -10.34 -2.93 17.45
N GLU A 98 -10.18 -3.41 16.21
CA GLU A 98 -10.20 -4.84 15.88
C GLU A 98 -8.81 -5.44 15.66
N GLY A 99 -7.84 -4.57 15.36
CA GLY A 99 -6.47 -4.98 15.05
C GLY A 99 -5.45 -3.96 15.51
N LEU A 100 -4.18 -4.34 15.45
CA LEU A 100 -3.04 -3.52 15.84
C LEU A 100 -2.12 -3.33 14.63
N PHE A 101 -1.74 -2.09 14.37
CA PHE A 101 -0.56 -1.77 13.56
C PHE A 101 0.55 -1.32 14.50
N LEU A 102 1.55 -2.17 14.66
CA LEU A 102 2.66 -2.01 15.59
C LEU A 102 3.94 -1.62 14.84
N SER A 103 4.48 -0.45 15.18
CA SER A 103 5.68 0.13 14.57
C SER A 103 6.52 0.84 15.64
N SER A 104 7.69 1.35 15.26
CA SER A 104 8.54 2.12 16.17
C SER A 104 9.54 3.00 15.42
N GLY A 105 10.01 4.06 16.08
CA GLY A 105 11.31 4.66 15.80
C GLY A 105 12.45 3.73 16.27
N ILE A 106 13.66 3.96 15.76
CA ILE A 106 14.83 3.11 16.06
C ILE A 106 15.70 3.82 17.09
N LYS A 107 15.51 3.51 18.37
CA LYS A 107 16.11 4.27 19.50
C LYS A 107 17.64 4.16 19.54
N LYS A 108 18.17 2.95 19.76
CA LYS A 108 19.61 2.70 19.93
C LYS A 108 20.19 1.89 18.78
N ASP A 109 19.60 0.73 18.54
CA ASP A 109 19.93 -0.15 17.43
C ASP A 109 18.69 -0.91 16.95
N ALA A 110 18.82 -1.50 15.77
CA ALA A 110 17.72 -2.15 15.10
C ALA A 110 17.26 -3.41 15.83
N ASP A 111 18.19 -4.14 16.44
CA ASP A 111 17.92 -5.43 17.08
C ASP A 111 17.15 -5.21 18.39
N GLN A 112 17.61 -4.30 19.25
CA GLN A 112 16.88 -3.95 20.48
C GLN A 112 15.45 -3.48 20.16
N THR A 113 15.28 -2.56 19.21
CA THR A 113 13.95 -2.08 18.83
C THR A 113 13.09 -3.21 18.25
N MET A 114 13.66 -4.11 17.45
CA MET A 114 12.93 -5.24 16.90
C MET A 114 12.49 -6.22 18.00
N HIS A 115 13.36 -6.50 18.98
CA HIS A 115 13.02 -7.32 20.15
C HIS A 115 11.85 -6.72 20.95
N GLU A 116 11.83 -5.41 21.17
CA GLU A 116 10.72 -4.76 21.90
C GLU A 116 9.38 -4.86 21.15
N LEU A 117 9.41 -4.77 19.81
CA LEU A 117 8.21 -4.99 18.98
C LEU A 117 7.74 -6.46 19.04
N ILE A 118 8.67 -7.41 19.00
CA ILE A 118 8.39 -8.84 19.13
C ILE A 118 7.82 -9.14 20.52
N GLU A 119 8.40 -8.59 21.57
CA GLU A 119 7.94 -8.78 22.95
C GLU A 119 6.51 -8.25 23.14
N THR A 120 6.22 -7.07 22.58
CA THR A 120 4.86 -6.51 22.58
C THR A 120 3.86 -7.49 21.95
N ALA A 121 4.18 -8.05 20.78
CA ALA A 121 3.34 -9.04 20.12
C ALA A 121 3.28 -10.37 20.89
N HIS A 122 4.38 -10.78 21.53
CA HIS A 122 4.46 -11.98 22.36
C HIS A 122 3.54 -11.88 23.57
N ILE A 123 3.55 -10.74 24.28
CA ILE A 123 2.65 -10.45 25.40
C ILE A 123 1.19 -10.53 24.95
N LEU A 124 0.85 -9.92 23.80
CA LEU A 124 -0.51 -9.99 23.26
C LEU A 124 -0.96 -11.43 22.99
N ARG A 125 -0.10 -12.25 22.35
CA ARG A 125 -0.43 -13.64 22.01
C ARG A 125 -0.49 -14.56 23.23
N ASN A 126 0.43 -14.44 24.18
CA ASN A 126 0.65 -15.44 25.23
C ASN A 126 0.07 -15.03 26.59
N LYS A 127 0.12 -13.74 26.94
CA LYS A 127 -0.43 -13.24 28.22
C LYS A 127 -1.90 -12.85 28.08
N TYR A 128 -2.26 -12.14 27.01
CA TYR A 128 -3.63 -11.70 26.77
C TYR A 128 -4.44 -12.65 25.89
N SER A 129 -3.81 -13.70 25.35
CA SER A 129 -4.45 -14.66 24.43
C SER A 129 -5.13 -14.00 23.23
N TYR A 130 -4.69 -12.80 22.83
CA TYR A 130 -5.29 -12.04 21.75
C TYR A 130 -5.07 -12.75 20.41
N GLN A 131 -6.16 -13.13 19.74
CA GLN A 131 -6.13 -13.85 18.45
C GLN A 131 -6.47 -12.97 17.24
N GLY A 132 -6.65 -11.65 17.44
CA GLY A 132 -6.98 -10.75 16.35
C GLY A 132 -5.76 -10.32 15.53
N TYR A 133 -6.02 -9.41 14.57
CA TYR A 133 -5.06 -9.02 13.54
C TYR A 133 -3.90 -8.16 14.07
N ILE A 134 -2.66 -8.61 13.87
CA ILE A 134 -1.45 -7.83 14.12
C ILE A 134 -0.69 -7.60 12.80
N HIS A 135 -0.50 -6.33 12.44
CA HIS A 135 0.45 -5.89 11.43
C HIS A 135 1.69 -5.33 12.12
N LEU A 136 2.82 -6.02 12.02
CA LEU A 136 4.08 -5.63 12.64
C LEU A 136 5.08 -5.07 11.61
N LYS A 137 5.63 -3.88 11.86
CA LYS A 137 6.67 -3.29 10.99
C LYS A 137 8.05 -3.85 11.31
N VAL A 138 8.66 -4.54 10.36
CA VAL A 138 10.05 -4.99 10.43
C VAL A 138 10.97 -3.78 10.36
N ILE A 139 11.85 -3.67 11.36
CA ILE A 139 12.82 -2.60 11.48
C ILE A 139 13.95 -2.80 10.43
N PRO A 140 14.27 -1.79 9.60
CA PRO A 140 15.48 -1.83 8.78
C PRO A 140 16.71 -2.09 9.64
N GLY A 141 17.51 -3.09 9.28
CA GLY A 141 18.62 -3.54 10.12
C GLY A 141 18.31 -4.72 11.03
N ALA A 142 17.06 -5.19 11.15
CA ALA A 142 16.73 -6.37 11.97
C ALA A 142 17.42 -7.66 11.48
N THR A 143 17.71 -8.58 12.41
CA THR A 143 18.29 -9.89 12.06
C THR A 143 17.27 -10.80 11.37
N ARG A 144 17.75 -11.88 10.74
CA ARG A 144 16.86 -12.86 10.10
C ARG A 144 16.02 -13.62 11.12
N ASP A 145 16.56 -13.90 12.30
CA ASP A 145 15.88 -14.68 13.34
C ASP A 145 14.77 -13.84 13.98
N ASP A 146 15.00 -12.56 14.22
CA ASP A 146 13.97 -11.63 14.70
C ASP A 146 12.84 -11.49 13.69
N ILE A 147 13.16 -11.38 12.39
CA ILE A 147 12.15 -11.36 11.34
C ILE A 147 11.30 -12.63 11.37
N LYS A 148 11.91 -13.80 11.53
CA LYS A 148 11.17 -15.06 11.65
C LYS A 148 10.25 -15.05 12.87
N HIS A 149 10.75 -14.60 14.03
CA HIS A 149 9.97 -14.56 15.26
C HIS A 149 8.80 -13.58 15.16
N ALA A 150 9.02 -12.39 14.59
CA ALA A 150 7.96 -11.45 14.29
C ALA A 150 6.88 -12.04 13.35
N MET A 151 7.28 -12.78 12.32
CA MET A 151 6.34 -13.43 11.40
C MET A 151 5.57 -14.60 12.04
N GLN A 152 6.07 -15.19 13.12
CA GLN A 152 5.33 -16.21 13.90
C GLN A 152 4.20 -15.59 14.73
N LEU A 153 4.38 -14.34 15.16
CA LEU A 153 3.43 -13.64 16.04
C LEU A 153 2.43 -12.77 15.27
N ALA A 154 2.85 -12.21 14.13
CA ALA A 154 2.06 -11.28 13.34
C ALA A 154 1.29 -11.95 12.20
N ASP A 155 0.12 -11.38 11.86
CA ASP A 155 -0.65 -11.76 10.67
C ASP A 155 0.00 -11.21 9.39
N ARG A 156 0.52 -9.98 9.47
CA ARG A 156 1.18 -9.29 8.36
C ARG A 156 2.47 -8.64 8.86
N VAL A 157 3.50 -8.66 8.02
CA VAL A 157 4.70 -7.85 8.26
C VAL A 157 4.87 -6.78 7.17
N SER A 158 5.60 -5.71 7.47
CA SER A 158 5.99 -4.70 6.46
C SER A 158 7.34 -4.07 6.74
N ILE A 159 8.07 -3.70 5.69
CA ILE A 159 9.26 -2.84 5.77
C ILE A 159 9.17 -1.84 4.63
N ASN A 160 9.37 -0.56 4.93
CA ASN A 160 9.35 0.49 3.93
C ASN A 160 10.67 0.49 3.16
N ILE A 161 10.59 0.60 1.84
CA ILE A 161 11.78 0.87 1.00
C ILE A 161 12.11 2.36 0.94
N GLU A 162 11.12 3.21 1.27
CA GLU A 162 11.19 4.68 1.31
C GLU A 162 11.42 5.34 -0.07
N SER A 163 12.28 4.78 -0.90
CA SER A 163 12.65 5.21 -2.25
C SER A 163 12.74 4.01 -3.21
N ALA A 164 12.62 4.26 -4.51
CA ALA A 164 12.72 3.22 -5.54
C ALA A 164 14.17 2.81 -5.88
N THR A 165 15.14 3.66 -5.58
CA THR A 165 16.55 3.53 -5.92
C THR A 165 17.42 3.64 -4.67
N SER A 166 18.67 3.16 -4.77
CA SER A 166 19.61 3.27 -3.66
C SER A 166 20.04 4.72 -3.45
N GLU A 167 20.29 5.42 -4.56
CA GLU A 167 20.67 6.82 -4.62
C GLU A 167 19.56 7.69 -4.01
N GLY A 168 18.31 7.46 -4.41
CA GLY A 168 17.17 8.17 -3.85
C GLY A 168 16.95 7.91 -2.36
N LEU A 169 17.36 6.77 -1.81
CA LEU A 169 17.38 6.58 -0.35
C LEU A 169 18.53 7.37 0.29
N SER A 170 19.72 7.38 -0.31
CA SER A 170 20.87 8.12 0.19
C SER A 170 20.62 9.63 0.25
N ASP A 171 19.83 10.18 -0.68
CA ASP A 171 19.35 11.56 -0.63
C ASP A 171 18.44 11.83 0.58
N LEU A 172 17.71 10.81 1.02
CA LEU A 172 16.73 10.93 2.09
C LEU A 172 17.31 10.61 3.47
N ALA A 173 18.33 9.78 3.59
CA ALA A 173 18.92 9.40 4.87
C ALA A 173 20.37 8.92 4.71
N THR A 174 21.27 9.41 5.57
CA THR A 174 22.68 8.98 5.57
C THR A 174 22.91 7.75 6.47
N THR A 175 21.98 7.48 7.39
CA THR A 175 22.12 6.41 8.38
C THR A 175 21.51 5.06 7.96
N LYS A 176 21.08 4.92 6.70
CA LYS A 176 20.44 3.70 6.18
C LYS A 176 21.09 3.25 4.87
N ASP A 177 21.31 1.94 4.74
CA ASP A 177 21.78 1.32 3.49
C ASP A 177 20.62 0.59 2.80
N TYR A 178 20.32 0.97 1.56
CA TYR A 178 19.19 0.41 0.81
C TYR A 178 19.29 -1.12 0.66
N ASN A 179 20.46 -1.60 0.29
CA ASN A 179 20.66 -3.00 -0.05
C ASN A 179 20.80 -3.84 1.21
N LYS A 180 21.61 -3.38 2.17
CA LYS A 180 21.87 -4.09 3.42
C LYS A 180 20.64 -4.02 4.30
N ASP A 181 20.15 -2.84 4.68
CA ASP A 181 19.16 -2.69 5.75
C ASP A 181 17.73 -2.99 5.31
N ILE A 182 17.43 -2.90 4.00
CA ILE A 182 16.08 -3.03 3.47
C ILE A 182 15.96 -4.24 2.52
N ILE A 183 16.63 -4.23 1.37
CA ILE A 183 16.44 -5.28 0.34
C ILE A 183 16.83 -6.67 0.87
N LYS A 184 17.90 -6.78 1.66
CA LYS A 184 18.28 -8.04 2.32
C LYS A 184 17.17 -8.58 3.22
N ARG A 185 16.53 -7.70 4.00
CA ARG A 185 15.43 -8.05 4.91
C ARG A 185 14.19 -8.48 4.13
N ILE A 186 13.83 -7.75 3.06
CA ILE A 186 12.77 -8.16 2.11
C ILE A 186 13.05 -9.56 1.55
N SER A 187 14.29 -9.82 1.16
CA SER A 187 14.70 -11.14 0.64
C SER A 187 14.55 -12.24 1.70
N TRP A 188 14.86 -11.96 2.96
CA TRP A 188 14.65 -12.90 4.06
C TRP A 188 13.18 -13.18 4.34
N ILE A 189 12.34 -12.15 4.43
CA ILE A 189 10.88 -12.29 4.59
C ILE A 189 10.32 -13.16 3.48
N SER A 190 10.66 -12.86 2.22
CA SER A 190 10.22 -13.64 1.06
C SER A 190 10.63 -15.11 1.13
N ARG A 191 11.90 -15.39 1.47
CA ARG A 191 12.38 -16.78 1.61
C ARG A 191 11.68 -17.52 2.75
N LEU A 192 11.39 -16.84 3.87
CA LEU A 192 10.67 -17.41 5.00
C LEU A 192 9.23 -17.74 4.61
N SER A 193 8.46 -16.79 4.06
CA SER A 193 7.06 -17.00 3.64
C SER A 193 6.91 -18.07 2.54
N ASN A 194 7.91 -18.23 1.68
CA ASN A 194 7.91 -19.28 0.65
C ASN A 194 8.16 -20.68 1.22
N ARG A 195 8.88 -20.80 2.34
CA ARG A 195 9.18 -22.09 3.01
C ARG A 195 8.14 -22.45 4.07
N HIS A 196 7.54 -21.44 4.67
CA HIS A 196 6.64 -21.54 5.82
C HIS A 196 5.43 -20.64 5.57
N HIS A 197 4.37 -21.21 5.00
CA HIS A 197 3.17 -20.47 4.63
C HIS A 197 2.33 -20.01 5.83
N GLU A 198 2.57 -20.60 7.00
CA GLU A 198 2.00 -20.22 8.28
C GLU A 198 2.55 -18.90 8.82
N LEU A 199 3.73 -18.46 8.35
CA LEU A 199 4.37 -17.23 8.82
C LEU A 199 3.80 -15.99 8.13
N ALA A 200 3.30 -15.03 8.92
CA ALA A 200 2.62 -13.83 8.45
C ALA A 200 1.61 -14.15 7.33
N PRO A 201 0.53 -14.91 7.63
CA PRO A 201 -0.37 -15.49 6.62
C PRO A 201 -1.12 -14.45 5.78
N SER A 202 -1.27 -13.21 6.28
CA SER A 202 -1.84 -12.09 5.51
C SER A 202 -0.86 -11.51 4.48
N GLY A 203 0.40 -11.92 4.51
CA GLY A 203 1.46 -11.58 3.56
C GLY A 203 2.38 -10.48 4.06
N PHE A 204 3.14 -9.92 3.11
CA PHE A 204 4.16 -8.92 3.38
C PHE A 204 4.00 -7.72 2.43
N THR A 205 4.17 -6.50 2.94
CA THR A 205 3.98 -5.24 2.19
C THR A 205 5.17 -4.29 2.33
N THR A 206 5.28 -3.36 1.38
CA THR A 206 6.27 -2.28 1.45
C THR A 206 5.62 -0.93 1.12
N GLN A 207 6.36 0.15 1.39
CA GLN A 207 5.95 1.52 1.12
C GLN A 207 7.15 2.34 0.62
N LEU A 208 6.87 3.29 -0.27
CA LEU A 208 7.78 4.36 -0.69
C LEU A 208 7.09 5.72 -0.66
N ILE A 209 7.90 6.78 -0.68
CA ILE A 209 7.45 8.17 -0.63
C ILE A 209 7.63 8.80 -2.01
N VAL A 210 6.51 9.16 -2.63
CA VAL A 210 6.47 9.74 -3.97
C VAL A 210 6.71 11.24 -3.87
N GLY A 211 7.76 11.72 -4.55
CA GLY A 211 8.10 13.14 -4.63
C GLY A 211 8.98 13.67 -3.49
N ALA A 212 9.53 12.79 -2.64
CA ALA A 212 10.54 13.20 -1.64
C ALA A 212 11.93 13.42 -2.28
N ASN A 213 12.22 12.71 -3.35
CA ASN A 213 13.39 12.84 -4.22
C ASN A 213 12.91 13.01 -5.68
N ASP A 214 13.85 12.99 -6.63
CA ASP A 214 13.57 13.27 -8.04
C ASP A 214 13.39 11.99 -8.87
N GLU A 215 13.01 10.88 -8.23
CA GLU A 215 12.73 9.61 -8.90
C GLU A 215 11.55 9.75 -9.85
N THR A 216 11.72 9.23 -11.07
CA THR A 216 10.68 9.20 -12.11
C THR A 216 9.62 8.13 -11.82
N ASP A 217 8.43 8.25 -12.42
CA ASP A 217 7.40 7.22 -12.27
C ASP A 217 7.84 5.88 -12.85
N LYS A 218 8.63 5.92 -13.93
CA LYS A 218 9.24 4.74 -14.53
C LYS A 218 10.17 4.01 -13.56
N GLN A 219 11.05 4.73 -12.84
CA GLN A 219 11.91 4.13 -11.81
C GLN A 219 11.10 3.50 -10.67
N ILE A 220 10.08 4.21 -10.19
CA ILE A 220 9.19 3.70 -9.13
C ILE A 220 8.50 2.42 -9.59
N ILE A 221 7.91 2.41 -10.79
CA ILE A 221 7.20 1.26 -11.35
C ILE A 221 8.16 0.10 -11.62
N ASP A 222 9.34 0.38 -12.16
CA ASP A 222 10.38 -0.63 -12.41
C ASP A 222 10.73 -1.35 -11.11
N GLN A 223 10.93 -0.60 -10.03
CA GLN A 223 11.25 -1.16 -8.73
C GLN A 223 10.08 -1.91 -8.08
N THR A 224 8.88 -1.31 -7.99
CA THR A 224 7.74 -1.98 -7.34
C THR A 224 7.34 -3.26 -8.08
N HIS A 225 7.42 -3.25 -9.42
CA HIS A 225 7.20 -4.44 -10.24
C HIS A 225 8.27 -5.50 -10.03
N HIS A 226 9.55 -5.10 -9.95
CA HIS A 226 10.65 -6.00 -9.61
C HIS A 226 10.43 -6.67 -8.25
N LEU A 227 10.14 -5.88 -7.22
CA LEU A 227 9.90 -6.37 -5.86
C LEU A 227 8.72 -7.34 -5.80
N ARG A 228 7.61 -7.01 -6.48
CA ARG A 228 6.44 -7.88 -6.57
C ARG A 228 6.76 -9.21 -7.25
N LYS A 229 7.46 -9.18 -8.40
CA LYS A 229 7.82 -10.41 -9.13
C LYS A 229 8.84 -11.27 -8.40
N LYS A 230 9.91 -10.66 -7.87
CA LYS A 230 11.03 -11.37 -7.26
C LYS A 230 10.73 -11.84 -5.83
N TYR A 231 10.13 -10.97 -5.01
CA TYR A 231 9.95 -11.22 -3.59
C TYR A 231 8.50 -11.54 -3.19
N LYS A 232 7.56 -11.55 -4.14
CA LYS A 232 6.14 -11.81 -3.92
C LYS A 232 5.49 -10.86 -2.91
N ILE A 233 5.93 -9.60 -2.91
CA ILE A 233 5.30 -8.55 -2.10
C ILE A 233 3.81 -8.48 -2.47
N THR A 234 2.96 -8.47 -1.44
CA THR A 234 1.50 -8.52 -1.62
C THR A 234 0.99 -7.17 -2.12
N ASN A 235 1.44 -6.07 -1.50
CA ASN A 235 1.08 -4.70 -1.86
C ASN A 235 2.29 -3.76 -1.74
N ASN A 236 2.41 -2.87 -2.72
CA ASN A 236 3.25 -1.69 -2.66
C ASN A 236 2.37 -0.49 -2.30
N TYR A 237 2.75 0.27 -1.26
CA TYR A 237 2.09 1.52 -0.91
C TYR A 237 2.89 2.71 -1.42
N PHE A 238 2.16 3.68 -1.94
CA PHE A 238 2.67 4.97 -2.34
C PHE A 238 2.10 6.03 -1.39
N SER A 239 2.99 6.76 -0.73
CA SER A 239 2.64 7.92 0.08
C SER A 239 3.16 9.17 -0.60
N SER A 240 2.30 10.14 -0.89
CA SER A 240 2.77 11.44 -1.37
C SER A 240 3.64 12.09 -0.30
N PHE A 241 4.75 12.68 -0.73
CA PHE A 241 5.59 13.49 0.15
C PHE A 241 4.81 14.72 0.65
N ILE A 242 4.93 15.00 1.94
CA ILE A 242 4.41 16.20 2.59
C ILE A 242 5.57 16.79 3.40
N PRO A 243 5.96 18.05 3.13
CA PRO A 243 6.97 18.73 3.92
C PRO A 243 6.59 18.77 5.39
N VAL A 244 7.57 18.48 6.23
CA VAL A 244 7.45 18.57 7.68
C VAL A 244 8.32 19.75 8.12
N LYS A 245 7.73 20.65 8.90
CA LYS A 245 8.46 21.77 9.49
C LYS A 245 9.70 21.29 10.26
N ASP A 246 10.77 22.07 10.24
CA ASP A 246 12.01 21.79 10.98
C ASP A 246 12.69 20.47 10.51
N THR A 247 12.47 20.08 9.26
CA THR A 247 13.19 18.99 8.58
C THR A 247 13.96 19.52 7.37
N PRO A 248 15.04 18.85 6.91
CA PRO A 248 15.79 19.30 5.74
C PRO A 248 14.94 19.49 4.47
N LEU A 249 13.81 18.77 4.35
CA LEU A 249 12.90 18.88 3.21
C LEU A 249 11.68 19.78 3.46
N GLU A 250 11.67 20.61 4.51
CA GLU A 250 10.52 21.48 4.84
C GLU A 250 10.12 22.43 3.70
N ASN A 251 11.07 22.84 2.86
CA ASN A 251 10.86 23.77 1.75
C ASN A 251 10.73 23.06 0.39
N LYS A 252 10.75 21.71 0.36
CA LYS A 252 10.61 20.98 -0.90
C LYS A 252 9.17 21.10 -1.41
N LYS A 253 9.03 21.42 -2.69
CA LYS A 253 7.72 21.55 -3.34
C LYS A 253 6.99 20.20 -3.35
N ILE A 254 5.70 20.23 -2.96
CA ILE A 254 4.83 19.06 -3.02
C ILE A 254 4.56 18.68 -4.49
N SER A 255 4.65 17.39 -4.80
CA SER A 255 4.29 16.85 -6.11
C SER A 255 2.78 16.87 -6.34
N ASP A 256 2.33 16.90 -7.60
CA ASP A 256 0.90 16.77 -7.92
C ASP A 256 0.30 15.51 -7.26
N PRO A 257 -0.77 15.63 -6.44
CA PRO A 257 -1.39 14.48 -5.76
C PRO A 257 -1.85 13.37 -6.71
N MET A 258 -2.16 13.70 -7.97
CA MET A 258 -2.56 12.72 -8.98
C MET A 258 -1.43 11.74 -9.30
N ARG A 259 -0.17 12.12 -9.11
CA ARG A 259 0.99 11.25 -9.36
C ARG A 259 0.90 9.93 -8.58
N THR A 260 0.64 10.02 -7.28
CA THR A 260 0.41 8.86 -6.41
C THR A 260 -0.80 8.04 -6.86
N ASN A 261 -1.88 8.70 -7.29
CA ASN A 261 -3.07 8.01 -7.81
C ASN A 261 -2.76 7.24 -9.10
N ARG A 262 -1.92 7.80 -10.00
CA ARG A 262 -1.48 7.11 -11.22
C ARG A 262 -0.68 5.87 -10.90
N LEU A 263 0.24 5.93 -9.93
CA LEU A 263 1.01 4.76 -9.48
C LEU A 263 0.09 3.65 -8.92
N TYR A 264 -0.90 3.99 -8.10
CA TYR A 264 -1.91 3.01 -7.64
C TYR A 264 -2.74 2.42 -8.80
N GLN A 265 -3.10 3.23 -9.79
CA GLN A 265 -3.80 2.73 -10.98
C GLN A 265 -2.93 1.76 -11.78
N ILE A 266 -1.61 2.03 -11.93
CA ILE A 266 -0.68 1.09 -12.57
C ILE A 266 -0.60 -0.23 -11.79
N GLU A 267 -0.44 -0.21 -10.46
CA GLU A 267 -0.45 -1.45 -9.64
C GLU A 267 -1.77 -2.22 -9.80
N TYR A 268 -2.90 -1.51 -9.92
CA TYR A 268 -4.20 -2.13 -10.18
C TYR A 268 -4.27 -2.76 -11.59
N LEU A 269 -3.73 -2.10 -12.61
CA LEU A 269 -3.64 -2.63 -13.97
C LEU A 269 -2.76 -3.89 -14.03
N PHE A 270 -1.59 -3.89 -13.38
CA PHE A 270 -0.73 -5.08 -13.30
C PHE A 270 -1.40 -6.23 -12.56
N SER A 271 -2.09 -5.95 -11.46
CA SER A 271 -2.65 -7.01 -10.61
C SER A 271 -3.98 -7.57 -11.14
N GLN A 272 -4.85 -6.75 -11.71
CA GLN A 272 -6.21 -7.14 -12.09
C GLN A 272 -6.45 -7.22 -13.60
N TYR A 273 -5.70 -6.47 -14.41
CA TYR A 273 -5.83 -6.46 -15.87
C TYR A 273 -4.72 -7.24 -16.57
N HIS A 274 -3.64 -7.57 -15.86
CA HIS A 274 -2.47 -8.25 -16.41
C HIS A 274 -1.77 -7.48 -17.54
N ILE A 275 -1.88 -6.14 -17.52
CA ILE A 275 -1.10 -5.24 -18.36
C ILE A 275 0.38 -5.54 -18.14
N LYS A 276 1.14 -5.58 -19.23
CA LYS A 276 2.59 -5.70 -19.18
C LYS A 276 3.25 -4.33 -19.06
N LYS A 277 4.49 -4.33 -18.57
CA LYS A 277 5.23 -3.10 -18.28
C LYS A 277 5.56 -2.30 -19.54
N ASP A 278 5.86 -3.01 -20.62
CA ASP A 278 6.15 -2.48 -21.96
C ASP A 278 4.93 -1.85 -22.65
N GLU A 279 3.73 -2.08 -22.14
CA GLU A 279 2.52 -1.41 -22.64
C GLU A 279 2.32 -0.02 -22.01
N LEU A 280 3.03 0.31 -20.93
CA LEU A 280 2.87 1.59 -20.25
C LEU A 280 3.48 2.74 -21.06
N ILE A 281 2.79 3.87 -21.06
CA ILE A 281 3.19 5.08 -21.76
C ILE A 281 3.75 6.08 -20.75
N PHE A 282 4.94 6.59 -21.03
CA PHE A 282 5.62 7.64 -20.27
C PHE A 282 5.96 8.80 -21.20
N ASN A 283 6.15 9.99 -20.64
CA ASN A 283 6.80 11.09 -21.38
C ASN A 283 8.32 10.87 -21.48
N ASP A 284 9.01 11.76 -22.18
CA ASP A 284 10.47 11.68 -22.39
C ASP A 284 11.27 11.70 -21.08
N ASP A 285 10.73 12.33 -20.04
CA ASP A 285 11.31 12.39 -18.70
C ASP A 285 10.96 11.18 -17.80
N GLY A 286 10.22 10.19 -18.31
CA GLY A 286 9.88 8.96 -17.57
C GLY A 286 8.71 9.10 -16.58
N PHE A 287 7.87 10.11 -16.72
CA PHE A 287 6.67 10.35 -15.90
C PHE A 287 5.38 9.92 -16.60
N LEU A 288 4.37 9.54 -15.81
CA LEU A 288 3.05 9.21 -16.30
C LEU A 288 2.24 10.46 -16.65
N ASN A 289 1.30 10.31 -17.58
CA ASN A 289 0.32 11.36 -17.84
C ASN A 289 -0.60 11.56 -16.61
N LEU A 290 -0.58 12.76 -16.04
CA LEU A 290 -1.39 13.10 -14.88
C LEU A 290 -2.85 13.41 -15.25
N LYS A 291 -3.12 13.89 -16.47
CA LYS A 291 -4.47 14.27 -16.91
C LYS A 291 -5.29 13.06 -17.34
N GLU A 292 -4.65 12.08 -17.98
CA GLU A 292 -5.33 10.93 -18.57
C GLU A 292 -5.25 9.66 -17.71
N ASP A 293 -6.32 8.89 -17.71
CA ASP A 293 -6.35 7.55 -17.11
C ASP A 293 -5.33 6.64 -17.81
N PRO A 294 -4.47 5.89 -17.08
CA PRO A 294 -3.44 5.08 -17.72
C PRO A 294 -3.99 4.06 -18.70
N LYS A 295 -5.16 3.44 -18.42
CA LYS A 295 -5.75 2.48 -19.34
C LYS A 295 -6.24 3.15 -20.62
N TYR A 296 -6.76 4.37 -20.50
CA TYR A 296 -7.15 5.19 -21.65
C TYR A 296 -5.93 5.62 -22.46
N ASN A 297 -4.88 6.11 -21.79
CA ASN A 297 -3.65 6.56 -22.44
C ASN A 297 -2.95 5.42 -23.21
N ILE A 298 -2.89 4.20 -22.63
CA ILE A 298 -2.43 3.00 -23.33
C ILE A 298 -3.25 2.76 -24.60
N ALA A 299 -4.58 2.85 -24.53
CA ALA A 299 -5.45 2.58 -25.66
C ALA A 299 -5.31 3.62 -26.79
N VAL A 300 -5.21 4.91 -26.47
CA VAL A 300 -5.01 5.99 -27.47
C VAL A 300 -3.67 5.84 -28.19
N ASN A 301 -2.63 5.33 -27.51
CA ASN A 301 -1.34 5.06 -28.13
C ASN A 301 -1.28 3.71 -28.88
N ASN A 302 -2.39 2.96 -28.93
CA ASN A 302 -2.51 1.65 -29.59
C ASN A 302 -3.83 1.57 -30.38
N MET A 303 -4.17 2.62 -31.13
CA MET A 303 -5.45 2.72 -31.85
C MET A 303 -5.62 1.66 -32.96
N ASP A 304 -4.53 1.06 -33.42
CA ASP A 304 -4.53 -0.08 -34.36
C ASP A 304 -5.27 -1.31 -33.81
N LYS A 305 -5.38 -1.43 -32.48
CA LYS A 305 -6.10 -2.52 -31.80
C LYS A 305 -7.61 -2.25 -31.66
N TYR A 306 -8.08 -1.07 -32.04
CA TYR A 306 -9.45 -0.62 -31.85
C TYR A 306 -10.10 -0.24 -33.19
N PRO A 307 -11.45 -0.28 -33.30
CA PRO A 307 -12.41 -0.64 -32.25
C PRO A 307 -12.59 -2.16 -32.09
N ILE A 308 -12.90 -2.59 -30.87
CA ILE A 308 -13.16 -4.01 -30.55
C ILE A 308 -14.67 -4.27 -30.53
N ASP A 309 -15.14 -5.30 -31.25
CA ASP A 309 -16.56 -5.69 -31.19
C ASP A 309 -16.87 -6.40 -29.86
N VAL A 310 -17.67 -5.75 -29.02
CA VAL A 310 -18.01 -6.24 -27.68
C VAL A 310 -18.73 -7.59 -27.67
N ASN A 311 -19.38 -7.96 -28.79
CA ASN A 311 -20.09 -9.22 -28.92
C ASN A 311 -19.16 -10.38 -29.28
N THR A 312 -18.04 -10.14 -29.94
CA THR A 312 -17.08 -11.19 -30.33
C THR A 312 -15.87 -11.25 -29.40
N ALA A 313 -15.47 -10.12 -28.82
CA ALA A 313 -14.33 -9.98 -27.92
C ALA A 313 -14.25 -11.04 -26.81
N SER A 314 -13.05 -11.53 -26.58
CA SER A 314 -12.68 -12.31 -25.42
C SER A 314 -12.81 -11.49 -24.13
N TYR A 315 -12.81 -12.17 -22.99
CA TYR A 315 -12.82 -11.49 -21.69
C TYR A 315 -11.60 -10.59 -21.50
N ASN A 316 -10.42 -11.03 -21.98
CA ASN A 316 -9.19 -10.26 -21.86
C ASN A 316 -9.26 -8.98 -22.70
N GLU A 317 -9.71 -9.06 -23.95
CA GLU A 317 -9.93 -7.86 -24.77
C GLU A 317 -10.91 -6.89 -24.10
N LEU A 318 -12.03 -7.40 -23.57
CA LEU A 318 -13.05 -6.57 -22.92
C LEU A 318 -12.53 -5.78 -21.72
N ILE A 319 -11.69 -6.36 -20.86
CA ILE A 319 -11.16 -5.64 -19.69
C ILE A 319 -10.12 -4.58 -20.11
N HIS A 320 -9.44 -4.74 -21.24
CA HIS A 320 -8.47 -3.78 -21.74
C HIS A 320 -9.13 -2.57 -22.42
N ILE A 321 -10.41 -2.66 -22.81
CA ILE A 321 -11.15 -1.51 -23.35
C ILE A 321 -11.32 -0.42 -22.26
N PRO A 322 -10.91 0.83 -22.51
CA PRO A 322 -11.17 1.96 -21.60
C PRO A 322 -12.66 2.07 -21.28
N GLY A 323 -13.00 2.38 -20.02
CA GLY A 323 -14.41 2.48 -19.57
C GLY A 323 -15.15 1.15 -19.36
N ILE A 324 -14.61 0.00 -19.79
CA ILE A 324 -15.13 -1.32 -19.42
C ILE A 324 -14.27 -1.90 -18.29
N GLY A 325 -14.86 -2.10 -17.11
CA GLY A 325 -14.20 -2.73 -15.97
C GLY A 325 -14.46 -4.24 -15.89
N ILE A 326 -13.75 -4.92 -14.98
CA ILE A 326 -13.87 -6.37 -14.72
C ILE A 326 -15.32 -6.83 -14.51
N LYS A 327 -16.09 -6.12 -13.67
CA LYS A 327 -17.51 -6.44 -13.41
C LYS A 327 -18.35 -6.35 -14.69
N THR A 328 -18.14 -5.29 -15.47
CA THR A 328 -18.82 -5.06 -16.75
C THR A 328 -18.44 -6.13 -17.77
N ALA A 329 -17.15 -6.43 -17.95
CA ALA A 329 -16.68 -7.49 -18.83
C ALA A 329 -17.26 -8.87 -18.46
N ARG A 330 -17.39 -9.19 -17.16
CA ARG A 330 -18.07 -10.41 -16.69
C ARG A 330 -19.55 -10.44 -17.06
N ARG A 331 -20.26 -9.31 -16.91
CA ARG A 331 -21.67 -9.18 -17.33
C ARG A 331 -21.82 -9.38 -18.84
N ILE A 332 -20.92 -8.80 -19.65
CA ILE A 332 -20.89 -8.99 -21.11
C ILE A 332 -20.70 -10.46 -21.46
N LYS A 333 -19.71 -11.12 -20.85
CA LYS A 333 -19.46 -12.56 -21.05
C LYS A 333 -20.67 -13.42 -20.65
N ALA A 334 -21.34 -13.09 -19.55
CA ALA A 334 -22.54 -13.80 -19.11
C ALA A 334 -23.72 -13.62 -20.07
N LEU A 335 -23.88 -12.43 -20.66
CA LEU A 335 -24.88 -12.16 -21.69
C LEU A 335 -24.60 -13.00 -22.96
N LYS A 336 -23.34 -13.02 -23.41
CA LYS A 336 -22.89 -13.82 -24.56
C LYS A 336 -23.19 -15.31 -24.38
N ARG A 337 -22.95 -15.87 -23.18
CA ARG A 337 -23.28 -17.27 -22.85
C ARG A 337 -24.77 -17.60 -22.94
N LYS A 338 -25.64 -16.59 -22.82
CA LYS A 338 -27.09 -16.72 -23.00
C LYS A 338 -27.54 -16.46 -24.45
N ASN A 339 -26.61 -16.46 -25.41
CA ASN A 339 -26.85 -16.14 -26.82
C ASN A 339 -27.52 -14.77 -27.06
N LYS A 340 -27.37 -13.84 -26.11
CA LYS A 340 -27.88 -12.47 -26.23
C LYS A 340 -26.76 -11.53 -26.68
N LYS A 341 -27.08 -10.63 -27.60
CA LYS A 341 -26.14 -9.63 -28.14
C LYS A 341 -26.41 -8.25 -27.56
N ILE A 342 -25.35 -7.48 -27.35
CA ILE A 342 -25.40 -6.06 -27.05
C ILE A 342 -25.68 -5.33 -28.35
N THR A 343 -26.70 -4.48 -28.35
CA THR A 343 -27.22 -3.82 -29.57
C THR A 343 -27.07 -2.31 -29.57
N SER A 344 -26.71 -1.70 -28.43
CA SER A 344 -26.54 -0.26 -28.30
C SER A 344 -25.53 0.11 -27.19
N LEU A 345 -24.98 1.33 -27.26
CA LEU A 345 -24.17 1.91 -26.19
C LEU A 345 -24.97 2.10 -24.89
N LYS A 346 -26.27 2.39 -24.97
CA LYS A 346 -27.15 2.49 -23.79
C LYS A 346 -27.15 1.18 -23.01
N GLN A 347 -27.33 0.05 -23.70
CA GLN A 347 -27.30 -1.26 -23.06
C GLN A 347 -25.94 -1.55 -22.40
N LEU A 348 -24.84 -1.13 -23.03
CA LEU A 348 -23.50 -1.23 -22.45
C LEU A 348 -23.33 -0.35 -21.20
N LYS A 349 -23.95 0.85 -21.18
CA LYS A 349 -24.00 1.76 -20.01
C LYS A 349 -24.76 1.12 -18.86
N ASP A 350 -25.92 0.53 -19.14
CA ASP A 350 -26.77 -0.12 -18.14
C ASP A 350 -26.08 -1.33 -17.50
N MET A 351 -25.16 -1.96 -18.24
CA MET A 351 -24.28 -3.02 -17.72
C MET A 351 -23.12 -2.48 -16.85
N GLY A 352 -22.93 -1.17 -16.77
CA GLY A 352 -21.94 -0.48 -15.94
C GLY A 352 -20.68 -0.03 -16.69
N ALA A 353 -20.72 0.12 -18.01
CA ALA A 353 -19.62 0.75 -18.74
C ALA A 353 -19.67 2.28 -18.64
N ASN A 354 -18.49 2.91 -18.59
CA ASN A 354 -18.36 4.35 -18.77
C ASN A 354 -18.28 4.67 -20.27
N ILE A 355 -19.41 5.06 -20.85
CA ILE A 355 -19.54 5.32 -22.30
C ILE A 355 -18.63 6.44 -22.78
N ASN A 356 -18.46 7.52 -21.99
CA ASN A 356 -17.60 8.63 -22.35
C ASN A 356 -16.15 8.18 -22.54
N ARG A 357 -15.73 7.13 -21.83
CA ARG A 357 -14.39 6.55 -21.97
C ARG A 357 -14.30 5.42 -22.99
N CYS A 358 -15.39 4.72 -23.31
CA CYS A 358 -15.32 3.52 -24.16
C CYS A 358 -15.80 3.72 -25.61
N LYS A 359 -16.63 4.74 -25.90
CA LYS A 359 -17.36 4.88 -27.17
C LYS A 359 -16.50 4.86 -28.44
N THR A 360 -15.25 5.31 -28.35
CA THR A 360 -14.27 5.34 -29.46
C THR A 360 -13.49 4.03 -29.63
N PHE A 361 -13.58 3.13 -28.64
CA PHE A 361 -12.82 1.87 -28.61
C PHE A 361 -13.71 0.64 -28.83
N VAL A 362 -15.03 0.81 -28.89
CA VAL A 362 -16.00 -0.28 -29.03
C VAL A 362 -16.71 -0.24 -30.36
N LYS A 363 -16.97 -1.44 -30.90
CA LYS A 363 -17.84 -1.68 -32.04
C LYS A 363 -19.09 -2.43 -31.57
N ILE A 364 -20.26 -2.00 -32.02
CA ILE A 364 -21.54 -2.63 -31.73
C ILE A 364 -22.33 -2.70 -33.04
N LYS A 365 -22.73 -3.91 -33.45
CA LYS A 365 -23.48 -4.14 -34.71
C LYS A 365 -22.82 -3.52 -35.95
N GLY A 366 -21.51 -3.62 -36.08
CA GLY A 366 -20.81 -3.02 -37.22
C GLY A 366 -20.53 -1.51 -37.07
N GLN A 367 -21.21 -0.82 -36.15
CA GLN A 367 -21.08 0.62 -35.94
C GLN A 367 -20.06 0.93 -34.83
N TYR A 368 -19.30 2.00 -35.02
CA TYR A 368 -18.34 2.53 -34.04
C TYR A 368 -18.15 4.04 -34.27
N GLN A 369 -17.66 4.74 -33.26
CA GLN A 369 -17.29 6.15 -33.39
C GLN A 369 -15.84 6.26 -33.84
N SER A 370 -15.59 6.94 -34.96
CA SER A 370 -14.25 7.03 -35.59
C SER A 370 -13.36 8.15 -35.02
N THR A 371 -13.92 9.14 -34.31
CA THR A 371 -13.17 10.30 -33.81
C THR A 371 -13.02 10.29 -32.28
N LEU A 372 -11.78 10.48 -31.82
CA LEU A 372 -11.47 10.91 -30.45
C LEU A 372 -11.87 12.39 -30.34
N PHE A 373 -12.91 12.72 -29.57
CA PHE A 373 -13.22 14.13 -29.25
C PHE A 373 -12.52 14.52 -27.96
#